data_AF-W1YTZ3-F1
#
_entry.id   AF-W1YTZ3-F1
#
_cell.length_a   1.000
_cell.length_b   1.000
_cell.length_c   1.000
_cell.angle_alpha   90.00
_cell.angle_beta   90.00
_cell.angle_gamma   90.00
#
_symmetry.space_group_name_H-M   'P 1'
#
loop_
_entity.id
_entity.type
_entity.pdbx_description
1 polymer ?
#
loop_
_entity_poly.entity_id
_entity_poly.type
_entity_poly.pdbx_seq_one_letter_code
_entity_poly.pdbx_strand_id
1 'polypeptide(L)'
;AAKQVLSEMTVADIRNNPVIAYEDDCVTRLIQDDVNETAYNQIKNWSISELREYVLSDETSVDDIAFTRKGLTSEVVAAVAKICSNADLIYGAKKMPV
;
A
#
# COMPACT_ATOMS: atom_id res chain seq x y z
N ALA A 1 -6.33 -19.48 -0.02
CA ALA A 1 -7.56 -18.79 -0.45
C ALA A 1 -7.47 -17.29 -0.18
N ALA A 2 -7.63 -16.79 1.06
CA ALA A 2 -7.71 -15.34 1.33
C ALA A 2 -6.48 -14.52 0.86
N LYS A 3 -5.25 -14.99 1.09
CA LYS A 3 -4.03 -14.30 0.62
C LYS A 3 -3.95 -14.19 -0.90
N GLN A 4 -4.47 -15.18 -1.62
CA GLN A 4 -4.47 -15.20 -3.08
C GLN A 4 -5.47 -14.17 -3.63
N VAL A 5 -6.68 -14.14 -3.08
CA VAL A 5 -7.67 -13.11 -3.46
C VAL A 5 -7.11 -11.71 -3.17
N LEU A 6 -6.53 -11.52 -1.99
CA LEU A 6 -5.94 -10.23 -1.62
C LEU A 6 -4.78 -9.81 -2.53
N SER A 7 -3.96 -10.75 -3.01
CA SER A 7 -2.85 -10.45 -3.91
C SER A 7 -3.30 -10.00 -5.30
N GLU A 8 -4.50 -10.40 -5.73
CA GLU A 8 -5.09 -10.08 -7.03
C GLU A 8 -5.93 -8.79 -7.02
N MET A 9 -6.33 -8.30 -5.84
CA MET A 9 -7.04 -7.02 -5.69
C MET A 9 -6.14 -5.84 -6.06
N THR A 10 -6.74 -4.79 -6.62
CA THR A 10 -6.00 -3.57 -6.95
C THR A 10 -5.86 -2.63 -5.75
N VAL A 11 -4.88 -1.73 -5.81
CA VAL A 11 -4.73 -0.64 -4.85
C VAL A 11 -6.01 0.21 -4.80
N ALA A 12 -6.64 0.47 -5.94
CA ALA A 12 -7.91 1.21 -6.00
C ALA A 12 -9.05 0.49 -5.29
N ASP A 13 -9.17 -0.84 -5.46
CA ASP A 13 -10.22 -1.62 -4.78
C ASP A 13 -10.14 -1.48 -3.27
N ILE A 14 -8.93 -1.49 -2.72
CA ILE A 14 -8.72 -1.37 -1.27
C ILE A 14 -8.86 0.09 -0.82
N ARG A 15 -8.30 1.06 -1.57
CA ARG A 15 -8.40 2.48 -1.22
C ARG A 15 -9.85 2.95 -1.14
N ASN A 16 -10.67 2.58 -2.13
CA ASN A 16 -12.04 3.09 -2.26
C ASN A 16 -13.04 2.39 -1.33
N ASN A 17 -12.61 1.35 -0.61
CA ASN A 17 -13.44 0.60 0.33
C ASN A 17 -12.75 0.54 1.69
N PRO A 18 -12.66 1.66 2.43
CA PRO A 18 -12.08 1.67 3.77
C PRO A 18 -12.87 0.77 4.73
N VAL A 19 -12.20 0.23 5.75
CA VAL A 19 -12.84 -0.74 6.67
C VAL A 19 -13.96 -0.09 7.48
N ILE A 20 -13.84 1.21 7.75
CA ILE A 20 -14.89 2.04 8.34
C ILE A 20 -15.17 3.16 7.35
N ALA A 21 -16.45 3.44 7.08
CA ALA A 21 -16.88 4.46 6.14
C ALA A 21 -16.29 5.84 6.50
N TYR A 22 -16.02 6.64 5.46
CA TYR A 22 -15.41 7.96 5.59
C TYR A 22 -16.25 8.91 6.48
N GLU A 23 -17.56 8.81 6.37
CA GLU A 23 -18.53 9.63 7.10
C GLU A 23 -18.52 9.31 8.60
N ASP A 24 -18.27 8.05 8.95
CA ASP A 24 -18.45 7.51 10.30
C ASP A 24 -17.21 7.64 11.18
N ASP A 25 -16.02 7.81 10.61
CA ASP A 25 -14.76 7.80 11.36
C ASP A 25 -13.79 8.92 10.98
N CYS A 26 -13.27 9.61 11.99
CA CYS A 26 -12.33 10.71 11.78
C CYS A 26 -10.93 10.25 11.35
N VAL A 27 -10.54 9.02 11.69
CA VAL A 27 -9.23 8.46 11.32
C VAL A 27 -9.25 8.07 9.84
N THR A 28 -10.33 7.43 9.36
CA THR A 28 -10.53 7.18 7.93
C THR A 28 -10.44 8.47 7.12
N ARG A 29 -11.08 9.56 7.57
CA ARG A 29 -10.99 10.86 6.88
C ARG A 29 -9.57 11.36 6.79
N LEU A 30 -8.87 11.40 7.92
CA LEU A 30 -7.48 11.83 7.96
C LEU A 30 -6.60 11.01 7.00
N ILE A 31 -6.74 9.69 7.02
CA ILE A 31 -5.97 8.79 6.13
C ILE A 31 -6.27 9.07 4.67
N GLN A 32 -7.55 9.20 4.29
CA GLN A 32 -7.98 9.37 2.90
C GLN A 32 -7.65 10.77 2.35
N ASP A 33 -7.79 11.80 3.19
CA ASP A 33 -7.53 13.20 2.83
C ASP A 33 -6.02 13.50 2.70
N ASP A 34 -5.17 12.77 3.43
CA ASP A 34 -3.71 12.91 3.35
C ASP A 34 -3.08 12.22 2.12
N VAL A 35 -3.87 11.50 1.32
CA VAL A 35 -3.37 10.81 0.12
C VAL A 35 -2.99 11.81 -0.97
N ASN A 36 -1.75 11.72 -1.44
CA ASN A 36 -1.29 12.42 -2.63
C ASN A 36 -1.86 11.75 -3.90
N GLU A 37 -2.78 12.44 -4.57
CA GLU A 37 -3.44 11.92 -5.78
C GLU A 37 -2.46 11.64 -6.93
N THR A 38 -1.37 12.40 -7.07
CA THR A 38 -0.38 12.15 -8.13
C THR A 38 0.33 10.82 -7.91
N ALA A 39 0.77 10.55 -6.68
CA ALA A 39 1.40 9.28 -6.31
C ALA A 39 0.39 8.13 -6.44
N TYR A 40 -0.82 8.30 -5.93
CA TYR A 40 -1.87 7.28 -6.05
C TYR A 40 -2.18 6.93 -7.51
N ASN A 41 -2.30 7.91 -8.40
CA ASN A 41 -2.65 7.67 -9.80
C ASN A 41 -1.63 6.80 -10.54
N GLN A 42 -0.37 6.75 -10.09
CA GLN A 42 0.66 5.88 -10.66
C GLN A 42 0.46 4.40 -10.29
N ILE A 43 -0.10 4.13 -9.11
CA ILE A 43 -0.19 2.78 -8.53
C ILE A 43 -1.60 2.23 -8.42
N LYS A 44 -2.65 3.04 -8.67
CA LYS A 44 -4.05 2.66 -8.42
C LYS A 44 -4.50 1.38 -9.11
N ASN A 45 -3.95 1.10 -10.29
CA ASN A 45 -4.29 -0.06 -11.10
C ASN A 45 -3.39 -1.28 -10.80
N TRP A 46 -2.38 -1.13 -9.94
CA TRP A 46 -1.52 -2.23 -9.56
C TRP A 46 -2.26 -3.15 -8.61
N SER A 47 -2.04 -4.44 -8.77
CA SER A 47 -2.38 -5.45 -7.79
C SER A 47 -1.53 -5.29 -6.51
N ILE A 48 -2.02 -5.82 -5.39
CA ILE A 48 -1.24 -5.85 -4.15
C ILE A 48 0.04 -6.68 -4.30
N SER A 49 0.04 -7.72 -5.15
CA SER A 49 1.27 -8.46 -5.47
C SER A 49 2.31 -7.60 -6.19
N GLU A 50 1.89 -6.83 -7.20
CA GLU A 50 2.79 -5.92 -7.93
C GLU A 50 3.35 -4.83 -7.00
N LEU A 51 2.51 -4.26 -6.13
CA LEU A 51 2.97 -3.29 -5.14
C LEU A 51 4.00 -3.89 -4.17
N ARG A 52 3.80 -5.14 -3.72
CA ARG A 52 4.79 -5.86 -2.90
C ARG A 52 6.11 -6.01 -3.64
N GLU A 53 6.07 -6.48 -4.88
CA GLU A 53 7.26 -6.70 -5.71
C GLU A 53 8.01 -5.39 -5.97
N TYR A 54 7.29 -4.31 -6.24
CA TYR A 54 7.86 -2.98 -6.40
C TYR A 54 8.61 -2.52 -5.14
N VAL A 55 8.03 -2.66 -3.95
CA VAL A 55 8.69 -2.23 -2.71
C VAL A 55 9.95 -3.06 -2.41
N LEU A 56 9.91 -4.37 -2.70
CA LEU A 56 11.00 -5.31 -2.45
C LEU A 56 12.06 -5.35 -3.57
N SER A 57 11.79 -4.77 -4.74
CA SER A 57 12.73 -4.75 -5.87
C SER A 57 14.02 -4.00 -5.54
N ASP A 58 15.17 -4.53 -5.96
CA ASP A 58 16.46 -3.84 -5.80
C ASP A 58 16.61 -2.61 -6.70
N GLU A 59 15.77 -2.50 -7.75
CA GLU A 59 15.77 -1.36 -8.67
C GLU A 59 15.00 -0.16 -8.10
N THR A 60 14.08 -0.39 -7.17
CA THR A 60 13.27 0.67 -6.56
C THR A 60 14.07 1.42 -5.50
N SER A 61 14.32 2.71 -5.75
CA SER A 61 15.09 3.56 -4.85
C SER A 61 14.29 3.97 -3.60
N VAL A 62 15.00 4.49 -2.60
CA VAL A 62 14.39 5.02 -1.38
C VAL A 62 13.47 6.21 -1.70
N ASP A 63 13.86 7.08 -2.62
CA ASP A 63 13.06 8.24 -3.03
C ASP A 63 11.77 7.82 -3.75
N ASP A 64 11.84 6.76 -4.56
CA ASP A 64 10.68 6.19 -5.25
C ASP A 64 9.64 5.63 -4.25
N ILE A 65 10.10 4.90 -3.24
CA ILE A 65 9.24 4.40 -2.17
C ILE A 65 8.71 5.57 -1.31
N ALA A 66 9.54 6.58 -1.04
CA ALA A 66 9.15 7.78 -0.29
C ALA A 66 8.09 8.63 -1.01
N PHE A 67 8.10 8.63 -2.34
CA PHE A 67 7.04 9.23 -3.13
C PHE A 67 5.78 8.34 -3.15
N THR A 68 5.95 7.06 -3.47
CA THR A 68 4.86 6.09 -3.57
C THR A 68 4.06 5.96 -2.28
N ARG A 69 4.70 5.99 -1.10
CA ARG A 69 4.02 5.92 0.20
C ARG A 69 3.00 7.04 0.43
N LYS A 70 3.13 8.18 -0.24
CA LYS A 70 2.16 9.28 -0.15
C LYS A 70 0.84 8.95 -0.85
N GLY A 71 0.85 7.96 -1.75
CA GLY A 71 -0.33 7.48 -2.47
C GLY A 71 -1.06 6.31 -1.78
N LEU A 72 -0.62 5.88 -0.60
CA LEU A 72 -1.12 4.68 0.08
C LEU A 72 -2.01 5.03 1.27
N THR A 73 -3.07 4.24 1.47
CA THR A 73 -3.86 4.24 2.70
C THR A 73 -3.40 3.14 3.65
N SER A 74 -3.83 3.22 4.91
CA SER A 74 -3.50 2.22 5.93
C SER A 74 -3.92 0.81 5.53
N GLU A 75 -5.08 0.65 4.89
CA GLU A 75 -5.57 -0.63 4.39
C GLU A 75 -4.67 -1.22 3.30
N VAL A 76 -4.16 -0.40 2.36
CA VAL A 76 -3.26 -0.87 1.30
C VAL A 76 -1.94 -1.33 1.89
N VAL A 77 -1.35 -0.57 2.81
CA VAL A 77 -0.14 -0.97 3.53
C VAL A 77 -0.37 -2.29 4.29
N ALA A 78 -1.51 -2.40 4.96
CA ALA A 78 -1.88 -3.59 5.71
C ALA A 78 -2.17 -4.79 4.79
N ALA A 79 -2.61 -4.57 3.55
CA ALA A 79 -2.83 -5.62 2.55
C ALA A 79 -1.50 -6.21 2.07
N VAL A 80 -0.54 -5.35 1.70
CA VAL A 80 0.81 -5.76 1.31
C VAL A 80 1.46 -6.57 2.43
N ALA A 81 1.44 -6.05 3.67
CA ALA A 81 2.03 -6.74 4.81
C ALA A 81 1.45 -8.14 5.07
N LYS A 82 0.15 -8.36 4.79
CA LYS A 82 -0.51 -9.66 5.00
C LYS A 82 -0.07 -10.73 3.99
N ILE A 83 0.39 -10.33 2.80
CA ILE A 83 0.89 -11.26 1.77
C ILE A 83 2.41 -11.45 1.82
N CYS A 84 3.13 -10.63 2.57
CA CYS A 84 4.58 -10.77 2.80
C CYS A 84 4.91 -12.00 3.66
N SER A 85 6.09 -12.56 3.42
CA SER A 85 6.77 -13.48 4.34
C SER A 85 7.52 -12.69 5.43
N ASN A 86 8.00 -13.39 6.46
CA ASN A 86 8.81 -12.75 7.51
C ASN A 86 10.11 -12.15 6.93
N ALA A 87 10.71 -12.81 5.93
CA ALA A 87 11.93 -12.32 5.29
C ALA A 87 11.65 -11.02 4.51
N ASP A 88 10.53 -10.96 3.79
CA ASP A 88 10.11 -9.76 3.06
C ASP A 88 9.90 -8.57 3.99
N LEU A 89 9.26 -8.80 5.16
CA LEU A 89 9.03 -7.74 6.14
C LEU A 89 10.35 -7.20 6.72
N ILE A 90 11.30 -8.08 7.02
CA ILE A 90 12.64 -7.67 7.51
C ILE A 90 13.39 -6.90 6.41
N TYR A 91 13.38 -7.40 5.19
CA TYR A 91 14.07 -6.78 4.06
C TYR A 91 13.48 -5.42 3.69
N GLY A 92 12.16 -5.36 3.51
CA GLY A 92 11.44 -4.13 3.18
C GLY A 92 11.59 -3.05 4.25
N ALA A 93 11.54 -3.42 5.54
CA ALA A 93 11.77 -2.47 6.63
C ALA A 93 13.20 -1.91 6.62
N LYS A 94 14.20 -2.73 6.28
CA LYS A 94 15.60 -2.28 6.18
C LYS A 94 15.81 -1.27 5.04
N LYS A 95 15.05 -1.37 3.95
CA LYS A 95 15.13 -0.42 2.81
C LYS A 95 14.65 0.98 3.14
N MET A 96 13.86 1.17 4.20
CA MET A 96 13.26 2.46 4.54
C MET A 96 13.48 2.82 6.02
N PRO A 97 14.67 3.34 6.38
CA PRO A 97 14.90 3.88 7.71
C PRO A 97 14.05 5.14 7.94
N VAL A 98 13.54 5.31 9.17
CA VAL A 98 12.71 6.45 9.59
C VAL A 98 13.55 7.48 10.32
#